data_AF-A0A844GBF9-F1
#
_entry.id   AF-A0A844GBF9-F1
#
_cell.length_a   1.000
_cell.length_b   1.000
_cell.length_c   1.000
_cell.angle_alpha   90.00
_cell.angle_beta   90.00
_cell.angle_gamma   90.00
#
_symmetry.space_group_name_H-M   'P 1'
#
loop_
_entity.id
_entity.type
_entity.pdbx_description
1 polymer ?
#
loop_
_entity_poly.entity_id
_entity_poly.type
_entity_poly.pdbx_seq_one_letter_code
_entity_poly.pdbx_strand_id
1 'polypeptide(L)'
;MSRCSAWPRAVACAIILVALIQLFNHELIWLLNRLGLPIHLDSGADRIMDAGFGARRRIEWTKAWEVFKANPWFGVGLGGFGSQSVWMEAYLGLPKVPESWLFTQSHNLIFQLLAETGLVGTSVVVIGLIACTGPYFRKSEQTVDNLLLVSIAMMILGHSMFEYPLWYLPFLTALVLICSLSPAKSYALNLRPGFLRGVSLLVGVACLAYVFTGIGNFWTLVHYSGPTNDAGKTRAGWKRSSLLAATLYGQWKLMVCWLTISTRVEISWR
;
A
#
# COMPACT_ATOMS: atom_id res chain seq x y z
N MET A 1 -11.20 36.85 3.55
CA MET A 1 -9.73 36.69 3.50
C MET A 1 -9.30 35.78 4.65
N SER A 2 -9.25 34.47 4.42
CA SER A 2 -8.87 33.49 5.43
C SER A 2 -7.39 33.65 5.77
N ARG A 3 -7.08 33.85 7.06
CA ARG A 3 -5.69 33.82 7.55
C ARG A 3 -5.08 32.48 7.14
N CYS A 4 -3.99 32.51 6.36
CA CYS A 4 -3.14 31.33 6.16
C CYS A 4 -2.68 30.86 7.54
N SER A 5 -3.26 29.77 8.04
CA SER A 5 -2.79 29.15 9.28
C SER A 5 -1.49 28.45 8.93
N ALA A 6 -0.41 28.78 9.64
CA ALA A 6 0.90 28.14 9.44
C ALA A 6 0.91 26.73 10.06
N TRP A 7 -0.03 25.88 9.65
CA TRP A 7 -0.21 24.52 10.14
C TRP A 7 0.99 23.59 9.93
N PRO A 8 1.91 23.77 8.95
CA PRO A 8 3.04 22.85 8.82
C PRO A 8 3.94 22.82 10.05
N ARG A 9 4.11 23.96 10.74
CA ARG A 9 4.86 24.02 11.99
C ARG A 9 4.14 23.28 13.11
N ALA A 10 2.83 23.46 13.22
CA ALA A 10 2.02 22.75 14.21
C ALA A 10 2.05 21.23 13.97
N VAL A 11 1.94 20.79 12.72
CA VAL A 11 2.08 19.38 12.33
C VAL A 11 3.48 18.85 12.64
N ALA A 12 4.53 19.59 12.31
CA ALA A 12 5.90 19.19 12.65
C ALA A 12 6.09 19.05 14.17
N CYS A 13 5.60 20.01 14.97
CA CYS A 13 5.61 19.92 16.42
C CYS A 13 4.82 18.71 16.93
N ALA A 14 3.65 18.42 16.36
CA ALA A 14 2.84 17.27 16.73
C ALA A 14 3.55 15.95 16.41
N ILE A 15 4.18 15.82 15.24
CA ILE A 15 4.97 14.64 14.86
C ILE A 15 6.13 14.44 15.83
N ILE A 16 6.88 15.50 16.14
CA ILE A 16 7.99 15.44 17.10
C ILE A 16 7.47 15.02 18.47
N LEU A 17 6.36 15.61 18.93
CA LEU A 17 5.76 15.27 20.22
C LEU A 17 5.34 13.80 20.28
N VAL A 18 4.67 13.30 19.24
CA VAL A 18 4.30 11.88 19.14
C VAL A 18 5.54 11.00 19.16
N ALA A 19 6.59 11.34 18.39
CA ALA A 19 7.83 10.57 18.38
C ALA A 19 8.51 10.54 19.75
N LEU A 20 8.54 11.68 20.46
CA LEU A 20 9.07 11.76 21.83
C LEU A 20 8.23 10.93 22.80
N ILE A 21 6.90 11.00 22.72
CA ILE A 21 6.01 10.18 23.56
C ILE A 21 6.24 8.68 23.31
N GLN A 22 6.41 8.26 22.04
CA GLN A 22 6.73 6.87 21.73
C GLN A 22 8.11 6.47 22.27
N LEU A 23 9.12 7.35 22.17
CA LEU A 23 10.47 7.08 22.64
C LEU A 23 10.57 6.98 24.16
N PHE A 24 9.87 7.86 24.89
CA PHE A 24 9.87 7.93 26.35
C PHE A 24 8.64 7.24 26.98
N ASN A 25 7.99 6.31 26.26
CA ASN A 25 6.74 5.69 26.70
C ASN A 25 6.90 4.97 28.05
N HIS A 26 8.02 4.27 28.25
CA HIS A 26 8.27 3.52 29.47
C HIS A 26 8.43 4.45 30.70
N GLU A 27 9.18 5.54 30.56
CA GLU A 27 9.42 6.55 31.59
C GLU A 27 8.13 7.31 31.91
N LEU A 28 7.34 7.63 30.89
CA LEU A 28 6.03 8.27 31.06
C LEU A 28 5.08 7.35 31.82
N ILE A 29 4.99 6.07 31.46
CA ILE A 29 4.16 5.09 32.17
C ILE A 29 4.64 4.90 33.61
N TRP A 30 5.95 4.80 33.83
CA TRP A 30 6.52 4.73 35.17
C TRP A 30 6.10 5.94 36.03
N LEU A 31 6.17 7.15 35.47
CA LEU A 31 5.78 8.38 36.16
C LEU A 31 4.27 8.39 36.46
N LEU A 32 3.43 8.02 35.49
CA LEU A 32 1.97 7.98 35.65
C LEU A 32 1.55 6.97 36.71
N ASN A 33 2.17 5.78 36.73
CA ASN A 33 1.96 4.77 37.77
C ASN A 33 2.34 5.30 39.16
N ARG A 34 3.46 6.04 39.27
CA ARG A 34 3.87 6.68 40.54
C ARG A 34 2.90 7.76 41.01
N LEU A 35 2.24 8.45 40.09
CA LEU A 35 1.19 9.43 40.37
C LEU A 35 -0.16 8.78 40.72
N GLY A 36 -0.23 7.44 40.79
CA GLY A 36 -1.44 6.71 41.15
C GLY A 36 -2.38 6.44 39.97
N LEU A 37 -1.91 6.60 38.73
CA LEU A 37 -2.65 6.25 37.52
C LEU A 37 -2.13 4.91 36.97
N PRO A 38 -2.78 3.77 37.27
CA PRO A 38 -2.34 2.45 36.84
C PRO A 38 -2.54 2.28 35.33
N ILE A 39 -1.50 2.55 34.55
CA ILE A 39 -1.50 2.45 33.09
C ILE A 39 -0.54 1.34 32.69
N HIS A 40 -1.05 0.38 31.92
CA HIS A 40 -0.28 -0.73 31.35
C HIS A 40 -0.51 -0.74 29.83
N LEU A 41 0.36 -0.03 29.11
CA LEU A 41 0.27 0.14 27.66
C LEU A 41 1.66 -0.02 27.02
N ASP A 42 1.77 -0.89 26.03
CA ASP A 42 2.98 -0.97 25.21
C ASP A 42 2.96 0.14 24.15
N SER A 43 4.15 0.71 23.87
CA SER A 43 4.29 1.67 22.78
C SER A 43 4.05 1.01 21.42
N GLY A 44 3.80 1.80 20.39
CA GLY A 44 3.74 1.30 19.02
C GLY A 44 5.06 0.65 18.59
N ALA A 45 6.20 1.17 19.07
CA ALA A 45 7.51 0.60 18.82
C ALA A 45 7.68 -0.78 19.48
N ASP A 46 7.26 -0.93 20.73
CA ASP A 46 7.31 -2.20 21.45
C ASP A 46 6.46 -3.26 20.75
N ARG A 47 5.27 -2.90 20.26
CA ARG A 47 4.39 -3.79 19.48
C ARG A 47 5.00 -4.23 18.15
N ILE A 48 5.78 -3.36 17.51
CA ILE A 48 6.52 -3.69 16.28
C ILE A 48 7.69 -4.63 16.59
N MET A 49 8.29 -4.54 17.78
CA MET A 49 9.43 -5.37 18.20
C MET A 49 9.00 -6.69 18.84
N ASP A 50 7.78 -6.77 19.35
CA ASP A 50 7.20 -7.96 19.95
C ASP A 50 7.24 -9.20 19.02
N ALA A 51 7.27 -10.38 19.65
CA ALA A 51 7.35 -11.69 19.02
C ALA A 51 6.04 -12.14 18.35
N GLY A 52 4.91 -11.48 18.64
CA GLY A 52 3.63 -11.75 17.98
C GLY A 52 3.46 -10.95 16.70
N PHE A 53 2.65 -9.89 16.78
CA PHE A 53 2.19 -9.09 15.65
C PHE A 53 3.33 -8.39 14.89
N GLY A 54 4.37 -7.98 15.62
CA GLY A 54 5.56 -7.33 15.07
C GLY A 54 6.43 -8.30 14.26
N ALA A 55 6.76 -9.46 14.82
CA ALA A 55 7.63 -10.46 14.17
C ALA A 55 7.11 -10.88 12.78
N ARG A 56 5.80 -11.06 12.67
CA ARG A 56 5.12 -11.34 11.40
C ARG A 56 5.44 -10.31 10.31
N ARG A 57 5.33 -9.02 10.62
CA ARG A 57 5.64 -7.93 9.67
C ARG A 57 7.11 -7.94 9.29
N ARG A 58 7.99 -8.08 10.28
CA ARG A 58 9.44 -8.12 10.05
C ARG A 58 9.83 -9.28 9.11
N ILE A 59 9.16 -10.43 9.20
CA ILE A 59 9.38 -11.57 8.29
C ILE A 59 8.97 -11.20 6.86
N GLU A 60 7.78 -10.66 6.64
CA GLU A 60 7.34 -10.27 5.29
C GLU A 60 8.16 -9.11 4.71
N TRP A 61 8.60 -8.17 5.54
CA TRP A 61 9.54 -7.11 5.15
C TRP A 61 10.87 -7.69 4.70
N THR A 62 11.38 -8.69 5.42
CA THR A 62 12.61 -9.39 5.05
C THR A 62 12.44 -10.09 3.71
N LYS A 63 11.34 -10.82 3.49
CA LYS A 63 11.04 -11.46 2.20
C LYS A 63 10.97 -10.44 1.07
N ALA A 64 10.25 -9.34 1.24
CA ALA A 64 10.14 -8.28 0.23
C ALA A 64 11.49 -7.64 -0.09
N TRP A 65 12.33 -7.45 0.93
CA TRP A 65 13.69 -6.96 0.75
C TRP A 65 14.58 -7.94 -0.03
N GLU A 66 14.49 -9.24 0.25
CA GLU A 66 15.20 -10.28 -0.53
C GLU A 66 14.74 -10.30 -2.00
N VAL A 67 13.43 -10.20 -2.25
CA VAL A 67 12.88 -10.12 -3.61
C VAL A 67 13.42 -8.90 -4.34
N PHE A 68 13.46 -7.75 -3.68
CA PHE A 68 14.01 -6.52 -4.23
C PHE A 68 15.51 -6.67 -4.56
N LYS A 69 16.32 -7.21 -3.64
CA LYS A 69 17.75 -7.44 -3.90
C LYS A 69 17.99 -8.34 -5.11
N ALA A 70 17.12 -9.33 -5.32
CA ALA A 70 17.19 -10.21 -6.48
C ALA A 70 16.72 -9.53 -7.78
N ASN A 71 15.83 -8.53 -7.71
CA ASN A 71 15.22 -7.87 -8.86
C ASN A 71 15.20 -6.32 -8.71
N PRO A 72 16.36 -5.66 -8.60
CA PRO A 72 16.44 -4.29 -8.09
C PRO A 72 15.87 -3.23 -9.05
N TRP A 73 15.89 -3.47 -10.35
CA TRP A 73 15.50 -2.44 -11.33
C TRP A 73 14.00 -2.41 -11.61
N PHE A 74 13.42 -3.57 -11.90
CA PHE A 74 12.02 -3.69 -12.35
C PHE A 74 11.15 -4.56 -11.45
N GLY A 75 11.73 -5.15 -10.40
CA GLY A 75 11.01 -6.05 -9.50
C GLY A 75 10.52 -7.31 -10.20
N VAL A 76 9.58 -8.01 -9.55
CA VAL A 76 8.97 -9.26 -10.05
C VAL A 76 7.63 -9.06 -10.77
N GLY A 77 7.27 -7.80 -11.07
CA GLY A 77 5.97 -7.41 -11.60
C GLY A 77 4.95 -7.10 -10.51
N LEU A 78 4.02 -6.20 -10.83
CA LEU A 78 2.91 -5.84 -9.94
C LEU A 78 2.15 -7.09 -9.49
N GLY A 79 1.86 -7.13 -8.18
CA GLY A 79 1.26 -8.24 -7.43
C GLY A 79 2.03 -9.57 -7.45
N GLY A 80 3.25 -9.61 -8.01
CA GLY A 80 4.10 -10.80 -8.03
C GLY A 80 4.70 -11.15 -6.66
N PHE A 81 4.73 -10.22 -5.70
CA PHE A 81 5.33 -10.44 -4.38
C PHE A 81 4.70 -11.62 -3.62
N GLY A 82 3.37 -11.79 -3.67
CA GLY A 82 2.70 -12.91 -3.00
C GLY A 82 3.24 -14.28 -3.45
N SER A 83 3.57 -14.42 -4.74
CA SER A 83 4.22 -15.62 -5.30
C SER A 83 5.58 -15.89 -4.71
N GLN A 84 6.38 -14.84 -4.59
CA GLN A 84 7.73 -14.93 -4.10
C GLN A 84 7.75 -15.24 -2.61
N SER A 85 6.88 -14.60 -1.81
CA SER A 85 6.78 -14.86 -0.37
C SER A 85 6.46 -16.33 -0.10
N VAL A 86 5.45 -16.88 -0.79
CA VAL A 86 5.09 -18.30 -0.72
C VAL A 86 6.22 -19.22 -1.19
N TRP A 87 6.87 -18.88 -2.30
CA TRP A 87 7.97 -19.69 -2.84
C TRP A 87 9.16 -19.74 -1.86
N MET A 88 9.50 -18.61 -1.25
CA MET A 88 10.55 -18.49 -0.22
C MET A 88 10.23 -19.34 1.01
N GLU A 89 8.97 -19.38 1.47
CA GLU A 89 8.55 -20.28 2.55
C GLU A 89 8.68 -21.75 2.17
N ALA A 90 8.26 -22.10 0.95
CA ALA A 90 8.17 -23.50 0.52
C ALA A 90 9.51 -24.13 0.15
N TYR A 91 10.47 -23.33 -0.31
CA TYR A 91 11.71 -23.82 -0.92
C TYR A 91 12.99 -23.28 -0.28
N LEU A 92 12.95 -22.11 0.37
CA LEU A 92 14.13 -21.51 1.02
C LEU A 92 14.09 -21.60 2.54
N GLY A 93 13.04 -22.20 3.11
CA GLY A 93 12.92 -22.42 4.55
C GLY A 93 12.75 -21.14 5.36
N LEU A 94 12.34 -20.03 4.72
CA LEU A 94 12.08 -18.78 5.44
C LEU A 94 10.91 -18.97 6.43
N PRO A 95 10.94 -18.27 7.58
CA PRO A 95 9.89 -18.40 8.59
C PRO A 95 8.51 -18.13 8.02
N LYS A 96 7.55 -18.94 8.48
CA LYS A 96 6.12 -18.73 8.25
C LYS A 96 5.44 -18.52 9.59
N VAL A 97 4.71 -17.42 9.72
CA VAL A 97 3.79 -17.22 10.84
C VAL A 97 2.40 -17.66 10.37
N PRO A 98 1.71 -18.57 11.09
CA PRO A 98 0.36 -18.98 10.72
C PRO A 98 -0.57 -17.78 10.71
N GLU A 99 -1.39 -17.65 9.67
CA GLU A 99 -2.41 -16.63 9.60
C GLU A 99 -3.80 -17.17 9.30
N SER A 100 -4.82 -16.41 9.71
CA SER A 100 -6.21 -16.66 9.37
C SER A 100 -6.55 -16.42 7.89
N TRP A 101 -5.69 -15.74 7.13
CA TRP A 101 -5.96 -15.33 5.75
C TRP A 101 -4.72 -15.44 4.85
N LEU A 102 -4.93 -15.50 3.54
CA LEU A 102 -3.87 -15.57 2.54
C LEU A 102 -3.22 -14.18 2.37
N PHE A 103 -1.92 -14.05 2.64
CA PHE A 103 -1.18 -12.80 2.43
C PHE A 103 -0.62 -12.72 1.02
N THR A 104 -0.89 -11.60 0.37
CA THR A 104 -0.39 -11.25 -0.96
C THR A 104 0.49 -10.01 -0.93
N GLN A 105 0.88 -9.58 0.27
CA GLN A 105 1.42 -8.25 0.53
C GLN A 105 2.32 -8.21 1.78
N SER A 106 3.31 -7.33 1.77
CA SER A 106 4.39 -7.27 2.75
C SER A 106 4.06 -6.46 4.01
N HIS A 107 2.88 -5.86 4.07
CA HIS A 107 2.44 -4.89 5.08
C HIS A 107 3.28 -3.63 5.11
N ASN A 108 4.00 -3.29 4.03
CA ASN A 108 4.70 -2.02 3.92
C ASN A 108 4.76 -1.60 2.44
N LEU A 109 4.09 -0.48 2.10
CA LEU A 109 4.00 0.00 0.72
C LEU A 109 5.37 0.17 0.05
N ILE A 110 6.40 0.63 0.75
CA ILE A 110 7.73 0.84 0.15
C ILE A 110 8.38 -0.49 -0.19
N PHE A 111 8.42 -1.43 0.77
CA PHE A 111 8.96 -2.76 0.49
C PHE A 111 8.17 -3.50 -0.59
N GLN A 112 6.85 -3.33 -0.62
CA GLN A 112 6.07 -3.90 -1.72
C GLN A 112 6.45 -3.29 -3.07
N LEU A 113 6.48 -1.96 -3.18
CA LEU A 113 6.80 -1.29 -4.44
C LEU A 113 8.19 -1.68 -4.94
N LEU A 114 9.16 -1.76 -4.04
CA LEU A 114 10.52 -2.20 -4.36
C LEU A 114 10.53 -3.66 -4.87
N ALA A 115 9.85 -4.58 -4.18
CA ALA A 115 9.79 -5.98 -4.59
C ALA A 115 9.11 -6.15 -5.97
N GLU A 116 8.01 -5.44 -6.21
CA GLU A 116 7.17 -5.65 -7.39
C GLU A 116 7.58 -4.83 -8.61
N THR A 117 8.12 -3.64 -8.40
CA THR A 117 8.39 -2.68 -9.49
C THR A 117 9.83 -2.21 -9.54
N GLY A 118 10.65 -2.65 -8.58
CA GLY A 118 12.04 -2.25 -8.43
C GLY A 118 12.19 -0.76 -8.14
N LEU A 119 13.42 -0.26 -8.27
CA LEU A 119 13.73 1.16 -8.11
C LEU A 119 12.98 2.01 -9.13
N VAL A 120 12.88 1.57 -10.38
CA VAL A 120 12.28 2.37 -11.45
C VAL A 120 10.82 2.67 -11.15
N GLY A 121 10.00 1.65 -10.90
CA GLY A 121 8.58 1.86 -10.62
C GLY A 121 8.35 2.54 -9.28
N THR A 122 9.14 2.19 -8.25
CA THR A 122 9.05 2.84 -6.94
C THR A 122 9.35 4.33 -7.04
N SER A 123 10.41 4.72 -7.77
CA SER A 123 10.75 6.13 -8.00
C SER A 123 9.64 6.87 -8.71
N VAL A 124 9.02 6.29 -9.75
CA VAL A 124 7.88 6.92 -10.46
C VAL A 124 6.72 7.19 -9.48
N VAL A 125 6.36 6.21 -8.66
CA VAL A 125 5.26 6.35 -7.68
C VAL A 125 5.60 7.40 -6.62
N VAL A 126 6.80 7.35 -6.03
CA VAL A 126 7.23 8.29 -5.00
C VAL A 126 7.32 9.72 -5.53
N ILE A 127 7.91 9.92 -6.71
CA ILE A 127 8.00 11.23 -7.36
C ILE A 127 6.59 11.75 -7.69
N GLY A 128 5.70 10.90 -8.22
CA GLY A 128 4.31 11.25 -8.51
C GLY A 128 3.55 11.68 -7.25
N LEU A 129 3.69 10.93 -6.15
CA LEU A 129 3.10 11.28 -4.86
C LEU A 129 3.64 12.60 -4.31
N ILE A 130 4.95 12.86 -4.39
CA ILE A 130 5.55 14.12 -3.97
C ILE A 130 5.05 15.28 -4.86
N ALA A 131 4.99 15.08 -6.17
CA ALA A 131 4.49 16.09 -7.11
C ALA A 131 3.01 16.42 -6.87
N CYS A 132 2.20 15.42 -6.51
CA CYS A 132 0.81 15.58 -6.13
C CYS A 132 0.66 16.26 -4.76
N THR A 133 1.40 15.84 -3.74
CA THR A 133 1.15 16.27 -2.35
C THR A 133 1.94 17.51 -1.94
N GLY A 134 3.11 17.73 -2.53
CA GLY A 134 3.97 18.89 -2.27
C GLY A 134 3.28 20.25 -2.43
N PRO A 135 2.43 20.48 -3.44
CA PRO A 135 1.69 21.73 -3.61
C PRO A 135 0.83 22.14 -2.41
N TYR A 136 0.29 21.20 -1.64
CA TYR A 136 -0.50 21.51 -0.43
C TYR A 136 0.30 22.25 0.64
N PHE A 137 1.63 22.10 0.65
CA PHE A 137 2.50 22.74 1.64
C PHE A 137 2.95 24.15 1.23
N ARG A 138 2.62 24.61 0.00
CA ARG A 138 2.93 25.97 -0.48
C ARG A 138 2.21 27.00 0.40
N LYS A 139 2.87 28.12 0.70
CA LYS A 139 2.31 29.16 1.59
C LYS A 139 0.92 29.65 1.18
N SER A 140 0.62 29.77 -0.11
CA SER A 140 -0.70 30.18 -0.62
C SER A 140 -1.79 29.13 -0.40
N GLU A 141 -1.41 27.87 -0.21
CA GLU A 141 -2.31 26.72 -0.15
C GLU A 141 -2.52 26.20 1.28
N GLN A 142 -2.02 26.91 2.29
CA GLN A 142 -2.14 26.52 3.71
C GLN A 142 -3.52 26.86 4.27
N THR A 143 -4.55 26.22 3.72
CA THR A 143 -5.94 26.32 4.15
C THR A 143 -6.33 25.15 5.04
N VAL A 144 -7.46 25.27 5.76
CA VAL A 144 -8.00 24.19 6.60
C VAL A 144 -8.42 22.99 5.74
N ASP A 145 -9.00 23.24 4.57
CA ASP A 145 -9.44 22.18 3.65
C ASP A 145 -8.24 21.37 3.14
N ASN A 146 -7.15 22.05 2.77
CA ASN A 146 -5.93 21.39 2.32
C ASN A 146 -5.23 20.64 3.47
N LEU A 147 -5.28 21.15 4.70
CA LEU A 147 -4.81 20.42 5.87
C LEU A 147 -5.62 19.12 6.08
N LEU A 148 -6.94 19.15 5.91
CA LEU A 148 -7.78 17.96 6.01
C LEU A 148 -7.40 16.93 4.93
N LEU A 149 -7.29 17.36 3.67
CA LEU A 149 -6.93 16.48 2.55
C LEU A 149 -5.58 15.81 2.76
N VAL A 150 -4.55 16.57 3.14
CA VAL A 150 -3.22 16.03 3.44
C VAL A 150 -3.26 15.10 4.64
N SER A 151 -4.04 15.41 5.68
CA SER A 151 -4.16 14.53 6.87
C SER A 151 -4.77 13.18 6.51
N ILE A 152 -5.80 13.16 5.66
CA ILE A 152 -6.41 11.92 5.15
C ILE A 152 -5.39 11.14 4.29
N ALA A 153 -4.66 11.81 3.40
CA ALA A 153 -3.62 11.16 2.60
C ALA A 153 -2.52 10.54 3.47
N MET A 154 -2.04 11.27 4.48
CA MET A 154 -1.03 10.77 5.42
C MET A 154 -1.55 9.59 6.25
N MET A 155 -2.81 9.62 6.68
CA MET A 155 -3.45 8.50 7.36
C MET A 155 -3.49 7.25 6.46
N ILE A 156 -3.90 7.39 5.20
CA ILE A 156 -3.96 6.28 4.23
C ILE A 156 -2.57 5.70 3.95
N LEU A 157 -1.58 6.56 3.71
CA LEU A 157 -0.20 6.16 3.45
C LEU A 157 0.43 5.51 4.69
N GLY A 158 0.20 6.08 5.87
CA GLY A 158 0.63 5.51 7.15
C GLY A 158 -0.01 4.14 7.42
N HIS A 159 -1.30 4.00 7.16
CA HIS A 159 -1.98 2.70 7.27
C HIS A 159 -1.40 1.65 6.29
N SER A 160 -1.03 2.08 5.08
CA SER A 160 -0.36 1.24 4.08
C SER A 160 1.08 0.86 4.43
N MET A 161 1.67 1.47 5.46
CA MET A 161 2.97 1.08 6.00
C MET A 161 2.90 -0.08 6.99
N PHE A 162 1.72 -0.42 7.51
CA PHE A 162 1.62 -1.35 8.64
C PHE A 162 0.45 -2.35 8.56
N GLU A 163 -0.68 -2.03 7.95
CA GLU A 163 -1.88 -2.87 8.03
C GLU A 163 -2.30 -3.42 6.66
N TYR A 164 -3.06 -2.61 5.93
CA TYR A 164 -3.67 -3.00 4.68
C TYR A 164 -2.95 -2.37 3.50
N PRO A 165 -2.87 -3.09 2.38
CA PRO A 165 -2.21 -2.55 1.21
C PRO A 165 -2.96 -1.36 0.62
N LEU A 166 -2.20 -0.42 0.04
CA LEU A 166 -2.77 0.72 -0.66
C LEU A 166 -3.73 0.31 -1.79
N TRP A 167 -3.50 -0.82 -2.45
CA TRP A 167 -4.34 -1.35 -3.54
C TRP A 167 -5.68 -1.95 -3.10
N TYR A 168 -6.08 -1.79 -1.84
CA TYR A 168 -7.48 -1.89 -1.46
C TYR A 168 -8.25 -0.70 -2.06
N LEU A 169 -9.17 -0.98 -2.99
CA LEU A 169 -9.79 0.03 -3.86
C LEU A 169 -10.32 1.28 -3.12
N PRO A 170 -10.99 1.18 -1.96
CA PRO A 170 -11.42 2.37 -1.22
C PRO A 170 -10.25 3.30 -0.85
N PHE A 171 -9.13 2.77 -0.39
CA PHE A 171 -7.95 3.55 0.01
C PHE A 171 -7.28 4.19 -1.20
N LEU A 172 -7.08 3.41 -2.27
CA LEU A 172 -6.47 3.93 -3.47
C LEU A 172 -7.33 5.00 -4.12
N THR A 173 -8.64 4.77 -4.22
CA THR A 173 -9.59 5.75 -4.78
C THR A 173 -9.56 7.05 -3.97
N ALA A 174 -9.58 6.98 -2.64
CA ALA A 174 -9.49 8.15 -1.78
C ALA A 174 -8.17 8.93 -2.00
N LEU A 175 -7.02 8.23 -2.07
CA LEU A 175 -5.73 8.86 -2.33
C LEU A 175 -5.69 9.50 -3.73
N VAL A 176 -6.24 8.83 -4.73
CA VAL A 176 -6.36 9.32 -6.11
C VAL A 176 -7.20 10.57 -6.20
N LEU A 177 -8.34 10.61 -5.50
CA LEU A 177 -9.20 11.79 -5.42
C LEU A 177 -8.46 12.96 -4.77
N ILE A 178 -7.76 12.72 -3.67
CA ILE A 178 -6.92 13.76 -3.03
C ILE A 178 -5.88 14.27 -4.03
N CYS A 179 -5.15 13.40 -4.72
CA CYS A 179 -4.20 13.84 -5.73
C CYS A 179 -4.83 14.61 -6.89
N SER A 180 -6.05 14.26 -7.28
CA SER A 180 -6.81 14.97 -8.29
C SER A 180 -7.19 16.38 -7.84
N LEU A 181 -7.42 16.59 -6.54
CA LEU A 181 -7.76 17.87 -5.92
C LEU A 181 -6.54 18.72 -5.54
N SER A 182 -5.32 18.24 -5.77
CA SER A 182 -4.10 18.98 -5.44
C SER A 182 -4.02 20.39 -6.08
N PRO A 183 -3.44 21.39 -5.39
CA PRO A 183 -3.09 22.69 -5.98
C PRO A 183 -1.96 22.64 -7.02
N ALA A 184 -1.57 21.44 -7.48
CA ALA A 184 -0.65 21.27 -8.59
C ALA A 184 -1.17 22.01 -9.84
N LYS A 185 -0.25 22.56 -10.64
CA LYS A 185 -0.60 23.11 -11.95
C LYS A 185 -1.17 21.97 -12.80
N SER A 186 -2.38 22.16 -13.32
CA SER A 186 -2.96 21.23 -14.27
C SER A 186 -2.27 21.40 -15.62
N TYR A 187 -1.88 20.28 -16.23
CA TYR A 187 -1.36 20.25 -17.59
C TYR A 187 -2.44 19.65 -18.48
N ALA A 188 -3.02 20.47 -19.36
CA ALA A 188 -3.92 19.97 -20.39
C ALA A 188 -3.10 19.25 -21.45
N LEU A 189 -3.19 17.92 -21.49
CA LEU A 189 -2.62 17.12 -22.56
C LEU A 189 -3.64 17.08 -23.71
N ASN A 190 -3.31 17.76 -24.82
CA ASN A 190 -4.09 17.69 -26.05
C ASN A 190 -3.86 16.35 -26.75
N LEU A 191 -4.54 15.31 -26.26
CA LEU A 191 -4.50 13.98 -26.86
C LEU A 191 -5.55 13.86 -27.97
N ARG A 192 -5.19 13.19 -29.07
CA ARG A 192 -6.13 12.93 -30.16
C ARG A 192 -7.32 12.10 -29.65
N PRO A 193 -8.58 12.47 -29.95
CA PRO A 193 -9.75 11.71 -29.47
C PRO A 193 -9.73 10.24 -29.85
N GLY A 194 -9.22 9.91 -31.05
CA GLY A 194 -9.07 8.52 -31.50
C GLY A 194 -8.05 7.72 -30.65
N PHE A 195 -6.95 8.37 -30.22
CA PHE A 195 -5.97 7.75 -29.33
C PHE A 195 -6.56 7.49 -27.94
N LEU A 196 -7.27 8.48 -27.38
CA LEU A 196 -7.97 8.31 -26.10
C LEU A 196 -8.99 7.17 -26.15
N ARG A 197 -9.83 7.12 -27.20
CA ARG A 197 -10.79 6.01 -27.39
C ARG A 197 -10.10 4.66 -27.49
N GLY A 198 -9.00 4.59 -28.24
CA GLY A 198 -8.21 3.36 -28.38
C GLY A 198 -7.62 2.88 -27.06
N VAL A 199 -7.02 3.79 -26.27
CA VAL A 199 -6.47 3.48 -24.95
C VAL A 199 -7.59 3.07 -23.98
N SER A 200 -8.70 3.81 -23.94
CA SER A 200 -9.84 3.47 -23.07
C SER A 200 -10.45 2.11 -23.41
N LEU A 201 -10.57 1.77 -24.70
CA LEU A 201 -11.03 0.45 -25.14
C LEU A 201 -10.05 -0.64 -24.70
N LEU A 202 -8.75 -0.44 -24.92
CA LEU A 202 -7.70 -1.40 -24.54
C LEU A 202 -7.71 -1.65 -23.03
N VAL A 203 -7.82 -0.59 -22.22
CA VAL A 203 -7.93 -0.69 -20.76
C VAL A 203 -9.22 -1.42 -20.37
N GLY A 204 -10.36 -1.09 -20.97
CA GLY A 204 -11.63 -1.76 -20.72
C GLY A 204 -11.58 -3.26 -21.03
N VAL A 205 -10.99 -3.63 -22.16
CA VAL A 205 -10.77 -5.03 -22.55
C VAL A 205 -9.82 -5.74 -21.58
N ALA A 206 -8.73 -5.09 -21.18
CA ALA A 206 -7.80 -5.65 -20.19
C ALA A 206 -8.47 -5.89 -18.84
N CYS A 207 -9.34 -4.97 -18.39
CA CYS A 207 -10.12 -5.13 -17.15
C CYS A 207 -11.09 -6.31 -17.25
N LEU A 208 -11.80 -6.44 -18.37
CA LEU A 208 -12.71 -7.57 -18.60
C LEU A 208 -11.95 -8.88 -18.64
N ALA A 209 -10.86 -8.97 -19.42
CA ALA A 209 -10.01 -10.15 -19.49
C ALA A 209 -9.46 -10.54 -18.10
N TYR A 210 -9.09 -9.55 -17.29
CA TYR A 210 -8.67 -9.77 -15.92
C TYR A 210 -9.78 -10.36 -15.05
N VAL A 211 -11.00 -9.83 -15.11
CA VAL A 211 -12.16 -10.39 -14.37
C VAL A 211 -12.43 -11.83 -14.82
N PHE A 212 -12.46 -12.09 -16.13
CA PHE A 212 -12.72 -13.42 -16.67
C PHE A 212 -11.66 -14.45 -16.25
N THR A 213 -10.38 -14.09 -16.33
CA THR A 213 -9.28 -14.96 -15.86
C THR A 213 -9.32 -15.13 -14.35
N GLY A 214 -9.69 -14.10 -13.59
CA GLY A 214 -9.88 -14.13 -12.14
C GLY A 214 -10.94 -15.13 -11.69
N ILE A 215 -12.04 -15.31 -12.44
CA ILE A 215 -13.13 -16.23 -12.09
C ILE A 215 -12.66 -17.68 -12.02
N GLY A 216 -12.00 -18.20 -13.06
CA GLY A 216 -11.55 -19.61 -13.06
C GLY A 216 -10.53 -19.91 -11.96
N ASN A 217 -9.74 -18.90 -11.65
CA ASN A 217 -8.75 -18.93 -10.61
C ASN A 217 -9.33 -18.85 -9.20
N PHE A 218 -10.37 -18.03 -9.00
CA PHE A 218 -11.15 -17.99 -7.76
C PHE A 218 -11.73 -19.37 -7.45
N TRP A 219 -12.35 -20.03 -8.44
CA TRP A 219 -12.88 -21.39 -8.26
C TRP A 219 -11.80 -22.40 -7.92
N THR A 220 -10.60 -22.25 -8.50
CA THR A 220 -9.45 -23.11 -8.17
C THR A 220 -9.00 -22.90 -6.73
N LEU A 221 -8.96 -21.65 -6.24
CA LEU A 221 -8.63 -21.35 -4.85
C LEU A 221 -9.68 -21.90 -3.90
N VAL A 222 -10.97 -21.70 -4.18
CA VAL A 222 -12.08 -22.24 -3.39
C VAL A 222 -11.97 -23.77 -3.30
N HIS A 223 -11.68 -24.44 -4.41
CA HIS A 223 -11.51 -25.89 -4.44
C HIS A 223 -10.34 -26.36 -3.55
N TYR A 224 -9.24 -25.60 -3.47
CA TYR A 224 -8.10 -25.94 -2.62
C TYR A 224 -8.23 -25.46 -1.17
N SER A 225 -9.13 -24.51 -0.88
CA SER A 225 -9.45 -24.04 0.45
C SER A 225 -10.53 -24.86 1.15
N GLY A 226 -11.19 -25.80 0.45
CA GLY A 226 -12.15 -26.73 1.04
C GLY A 226 -11.49 -27.71 2.01
N PRO A 227 -12.11 -28.03 3.16
CA PRO A 227 -11.56 -28.98 4.12
C PRO A 227 -11.46 -30.38 3.49
N THR A 228 -10.27 -30.99 3.53
CA THR A 228 -10.05 -32.37 3.09
C THR A 228 -9.49 -33.19 4.25
N ASN A 229 -9.99 -34.41 4.46
CA ASN A 229 -9.55 -35.29 5.56
C ASN A 229 -8.19 -35.96 5.29
N ASP A 230 -7.55 -35.63 4.17
CA ASP A 230 -6.28 -36.21 3.72
C ASP A 230 -5.17 -35.16 3.88
N ALA A 231 -4.29 -35.38 4.87
CA ALA A 231 -3.19 -34.46 5.20
C ALA A 231 -2.18 -34.31 4.04
N GLY A 232 -2.01 -35.34 3.20
CA GLY A 232 -1.12 -35.31 2.04
C GLY A 232 -1.69 -34.45 0.91
N LYS A 233 -2.99 -34.60 0.63
CA LYS A 233 -3.72 -33.77 -0.35
C LYS A 233 -3.86 -32.33 0.11
N THR A 234 -4.03 -32.10 1.40
CA THR A 234 -4.04 -30.76 1.99
C THR A 234 -2.69 -30.08 1.74
N ARG A 235 -1.55 -30.73 2.04
CA ARG A 235 -0.22 -30.13 1.82
C ARG A 235 0.10 -29.87 0.33
N ALA A 236 -0.28 -30.77 -0.57
CA ALA A 236 -0.10 -30.59 -2.01
C ALA A 236 -1.04 -29.53 -2.60
N GLY A 237 -2.29 -29.48 -2.13
CA GLY A 237 -3.28 -28.49 -2.51
C GLY A 237 -2.87 -27.08 -2.08
N TRP A 238 -2.37 -26.93 -0.85
CA TRP A 238 -1.82 -25.67 -0.34
C TRP A 238 -0.64 -25.17 -1.18
N LYS A 239 0.30 -26.03 -1.57
CA LYS A 239 1.42 -25.61 -2.45
C LYS A 239 0.94 -25.10 -3.81
N ARG A 240 -0.11 -25.71 -4.38
CA ARG A 240 -0.61 -25.36 -5.71
C ARG A 240 -1.49 -24.12 -5.69
N SER A 241 -2.35 -23.99 -4.68
CA SER A 241 -3.20 -22.82 -4.47
C SER A 241 -2.39 -21.58 -4.09
N SER A 242 -1.33 -21.75 -3.29
CA SER A 242 -0.45 -20.65 -2.90
C SER A 242 0.33 -20.09 -4.09
N LEU A 243 0.75 -20.94 -5.04
CA LEU A 243 1.38 -20.52 -6.31
C LEU A 243 0.38 -19.87 -7.29
N LEU A 244 -0.88 -20.32 -7.30
CA LEU A 244 -1.93 -19.73 -8.14
C LEU A 244 -2.40 -18.36 -7.62
N ALA A 245 -2.77 -18.25 -6.35
CA ALA A 245 -3.19 -16.98 -5.72
C ALA A 245 -2.18 -15.84 -5.92
N ALA A 246 -0.93 -16.21 -5.72
CA ALA A 246 0.28 -15.47 -6.00
C ALA A 246 0.38 -14.87 -7.41
N THR A 247 -0.09 -15.58 -8.43
CA THR A 247 -0.04 -15.14 -9.83
C THR A 247 -1.20 -14.18 -10.17
N LEU A 248 -2.29 -14.23 -9.39
CA LEU A 248 -3.56 -13.56 -9.69
C LEU A 248 -3.72 -12.20 -9.04
N TYR A 249 -3.18 -12.06 -7.83
CA TYR A 249 -3.10 -10.78 -7.14
C TYR A 249 -2.17 -9.79 -7.87
N GLY A 250 -1.27 -10.34 -8.67
CA GLY A 250 -0.49 -9.72 -9.74
C GLY A 250 -1.15 -8.51 -10.40
N GLN A 251 -2.19 -8.84 -11.14
CA GLN A 251 -2.62 -7.99 -12.25
C GLN A 251 -3.73 -7.00 -11.89
N TRP A 252 -4.21 -6.99 -10.63
CA TRP A 252 -5.23 -6.05 -10.14
C TRP A 252 -4.70 -4.61 -9.96
N LYS A 253 -3.41 -4.44 -9.65
CA LYS A 253 -2.83 -3.13 -9.27
C LYS A 253 -2.65 -2.14 -10.42
N LEU A 254 -2.53 -2.62 -11.67
CA LEU A 254 -2.38 -1.78 -12.87
C LEU A 254 -3.64 -0.93 -13.17
N MET A 255 -4.81 -1.39 -12.72
CA MET A 255 -6.10 -0.80 -13.05
C MET A 255 -6.31 0.61 -12.47
N VAL A 256 -5.73 0.91 -11.31
CA VAL A 256 -6.06 2.12 -10.56
C VAL A 256 -5.07 3.28 -10.78
N CYS A 257 -3.84 2.98 -11.23
CA CYS A 257 -2.86 4.00 -11.62
C CYS A 257 -3.37 4.88 -12.79
N TRP A 258 -4.35 4.39 -13.56
CA TRP A 258 -4.86 5.09 -14.75
C TRP A 258 -6.16 5.88 -14.51
N LEU A 259 -7.02 5.47 -13.58
CA LEU A 259 -8.23 6.22 -13.22
C LEU A 259 -7.89 7.64 -12.71
N THR A 260 -6.74 7.80 -12.04
CA THR A 260 -6.17 9.08 -11.55
C THR A 260 -5.71 10.03 -12.66
N ILE A 261 -5.31 9.50 -13.82
CA ILE A 261 -4.83 10.32 -14.94
C ILE A 261 -6.03 10.95 -15.68
N SER A 262 -7.20 10.33 -15.62
CA SER A 262 -8.41 10.84 -16.29
C SER A 262 -9.06 12.05 -15.63
N THR A 263 -8.78 12.32 -14.35
CA THR A 263 -9.46 13.36 -13.56
C THR A 263 -8.82 14.75 -13.65
N ARG A 264 -7.74 14.91 -14.44
CA ARG A 264 -7.11 16.22 -14.73
C ARG A 264 -6.91 16.52 -16.22
N VAL A 265 -7.54 15.76 -17.11
CA VAL A 265 -7.64 16.16 -18.51
C VAL A 265 -8.91 17.00 -18.62
N GLU A 266 -8.77 18.33 -18.62
CA GLU A 266 -9.82 19.18 -19.16
C GLU A 266 -9.96 18.84 -20.64
N ILE A 267 -10.91 17.97 -20.96
CA ILE A 267 -11.33 17.68 -22.33
C ILE A 267 -12.12 18.90 -22.80
N SER A 268 -11.39 19.90 -23.30
CA SER A 268 -11.97 21.02 -24.04
C SER A 268 -12.57 20.47 -25.33
N TRP A 269 -13.89 20.27 -25.35
CA TRP A 269 -14.62 20.10 -26.60
C TRP A 269 -14.71 21.46 -27.31
N ARG A 270 -13.78 21.70 -28.24
CA ARG A 270 -13.95 22.68 -29.31
C ARG A 270 -14.16 21.92 -30.62
#